data_AF-K0JHF7-F1
#
_entry.id   AF-K0JHF7-F1
#
_cell.length_a   1.000
_cell.length_b   1.000
_cell.length_c   1.000
_cell.angle_alpha   90.00
_cell.angle_beta   90.00
_cell.angle_gamma   90.00
#
_symmetry.space_group_name_H-M   'P 1'
#
loop_
_entity.id
_entity.type
_entity.pdbx_description
1 polymer ?
#
loop_
_entity_poly.entity_id
_entity_poly.type
_entity_poly.pdbx_seq_one_letter_code
_entity_poly.pdbx_strand_id
1 'polypeptide(L)'
;MADRQKIELSFSDIDEFRFKRPLKGYITKLDNDRYIISNDDLAIRGTGKTPKEAAEMIKEQFINLANDVMYKSKYAPLSERERKKVSIIQSICDII
;
A
#
# COMPACT_ATOMS: atom_id res chain seq x y z
N MET A 1 -6.60 6.11 -23.68
CA MET A 1 -6.22 4.90 -22.91
C MET A 1 -5.38 5.41 -21.75
N ALA A 2 -5.75 5.12 -20.50
CA ALA A 2 -5.00 5.63 -19.37
C ALA A 2 -3.64 4.91 -19.29
N ASP A 3 -2.55 5.67 -19.38
CA ASP A 3 -1.20 5.11 -19.29
C ASP A 3 -0.95 4.57 -17.87
N ARG A 4 -0.85 3.24 -17.78
CA ARG A 4 -0.56 2.53 -16.53
C ARG A 4 0.93 2.21 -16.48
N GLN A 5 1.65 2.88 -15.58
CA GLN A 5 3.09 2.69 -15.39
C GLN A 5 3.36 1.96 -14.07
N LYS A 6 4.25 0.96 -14.11
CA LYS A 6 4.75 0.31 -12.89
C LYS A 6 5.65 1.27 -12.13
N ILE A 7 5.44 1.37 -10.82
CA ILE A 7 6.26 2.18 -9.92
C ILE A 7 6.62 1.42 -8.66
N GLU A 8 7.70 1.85 -8.03
CA GLU A 8 8.13 1.39 -6.71
C GLU A 8 8.03 2.56 -5.74
N LEU A 9 7.26 2.37 -4.67
CA LEU A 9 7.03 3.36 -3.64
C LEU A 9 7.88 3.03 -2.42
N SER A 10 8.94 3.80 -2.24
CA SER A 10 9.74 3.75 -1.03
C SER A 10 9.13 4.69 0.00
N PHE A 11 8.61 4.14 1.08
CA PHE A 11 8.20 4.93 2.23
C PHE A 11 9.35 4.96 3.24
N SER A 12 9.56 6.12 3.87
CA SER A 12 10.40 6.18 5.07
C SER A 12 9.79 5.31 6.16
N ASP A 13 10.66 4.79 7.03
CA ASP A 13 10.25 4.10 8.24
C ASP A 13 9.24 4.93 9.03
N ILE A 14 8.30 4.22 9.64
CA ILE A 14 7.21 4.74 10.45
C ILE A 14 7.33 4.06 11.80
N ASP A 15 6.92 4.69 12.89
CA ASP A 15 7.16 4.19 14.26
C ASP A 15 6.79 2.70 14.46
N GLU A 16 5.76 2.22 13.76
CA GLU A 16 5.28 0.83 13.84
C GLU A 16 5.80 -0.10 12.71
N PHE A 17 6.39 0.45 11.64
CA PHE A 17 6.78 -0.29 10.43
C PHE A 17 8.14 0.15 9.88
N ARG A 18 9.07 -0.80 9.80
CA ARG A 18 10.35 -0.63 9.10
C ARG A 18 10.28 -1.23 7.70
N PHE A 19 10.40 -0.39 6.67
CA PHE A 19 10.29 -0.85 5.28
C PHE A 19 11.62 -1.44 4.80
N LYS A 20 11.64 -2.75 4.56
CA LYS A 20 12.80 -3.47 3.98
C LYS A 20 12.85 -3.40 2.46
N ARG A 21 11.68 -3.26 1.83
CA ARG A 21 11.52 -3.24 0.37
C ARG A 21 10.51 -2.16 -0.01
N PRO A 22 10.62 -1.59 -1.22
CA PRO A 22 9.60 -0.66 -1.71
C PRO A 22 8.28 -1.39 -1.97
N LEU A 23 7.16 -0.70 -1.72
CA LEU A 23 5.84 -1.17 -2.10
C LEU A 23 5.70 -1.02 -3.62
N LYS A 24 5.55 -2.13 -4.33
CA LYS A 24 5.31 -2.11 -5.78
C LYS A 24 3.88 -1.67 -6.06
N GLY A 25 3.68 -0.91 -7.12
CA GLY A 25 2.35 -0.46 -7.51
C GLY A 25 2.29 0.00 -8.95
N TYR A 26 1.14 0.55 -9.31
CA TYR A 26 0.90 1.11 -10.62
C TYR A 26 0.37 2.53 -10.48
N ILE A 27 1.04 3.47 -11.12
CA ILE A 27 0.53 4.82 -11.31
C ILE A 27 -0.23 4.88 -12.62
N THR A 28 -1.39 5.54 -12.59
CA THR A 28 -2.24 5.79 -13.75
C THR A 28 -2.55 7.27 -13.77
N LYS A 29 -2.22 7.95 -14.87
CA LYS A 29 -2.64 9.33 -15.10
C LYS A 29 -4.04 9.33 -15.72
N LEU A 30 -4.95 10.06 -15.09
CA LEU A 30 -6.30 10.30 -15.61
C LEU A 30 -6.33 11.63 -16.37
N ASP A 31 -7.26 11.72 -17.33
CA ASP A 31 -7.42 12.88 -18.21
C ASP A 31 -7.75 14.19 -17.48
N ASN A 32 -8.19 14.12 -16.22
CA ASN A 32 -8.51 15.29 -15.36
C ASN A 32 -7.31 15.76 -14.50
N ASP A 33 -6.07 15.54 -14.92
CA ASP A 33 -4.84 15.79 -14.13
C ASP A 33 -4.88 15.16 -12.73
N ARG A 34 -5.51 13.99 -12.62
CA ARG A 34 -5.51 13.18 -11.41
C ARG A 34 -4.59 11.99 -11.60
N TYR A 35 -3.89 11.63 -10.53
CA TYR A 35 -3.04 10.46 -10.46
C TYR A 35 -3.70 9.45 -9.55
N ILE A 36 -3.74 8.21 -10.00
CA ILE A 36 -4.13 7.07 -9.17
C ILE A 36 -2.91 6.18 -9.02
N ILE A 37 -2.54 5.88 -7.79
CA ILE A 37 -1.57 4.83 -7.48
C ILE A 37 -2.33 3.66 -6.87
N SER A 38 -2.07 2.47 -7.35
CA SER A 38 -2.76 1.24 -6.91
C SER A 38 -1.76 0.13 -6.63
N ASN A 39 -2.05 -0.68 -5.61
CA ASN A 39 -1.41 -1.95 -5.37
C ASN A 39 -2.50 -3.03 -5.33
N ASP A 40 -2.48 -3.89 -6.35
CA ASP A 40 -3.51 -4.92 -6.55
C ASP A 40 -3.41 -6.04 -5.49
N ASP A 41 -2.19 -6.35 -5.05
CA ASP A 41 -1.93 -7.42 -4.07
C ASP A 41 -2.55 -7.15 -2.70
N LEU A 42 -2.47 -5.90 -2.26
CA LEU A 42 -3.05 -5.40 -1.00
C LEU A 42 -4.44 -4.80 -1.19
N ALA A 43 -4.88 -4.65 -2.44
CA ALA A 43 -6.13 -4.00 -2.85
C ALA A 43 -6.28 -2.57 -2.27
N ILE A 44 -5.21 -1.79 -2.33
CA ILE A 44 -5.17 -0.39 -1.86
C ILE A 44 -4.98 0.57 -3.04
N ARG A 45 -5.52 1.79 -2.90
CA ARG A 45 -5.40 2.85 -3.89
C ARG A 45 -5.25 4.22 -3.25
N GLY A 46 -4.33 5.02 -3.75
CA GLY A 46 -4.17 6.43 -3.46
C GLY A 46 -4.56 7.28 -4.66
N THR A 47 -5.20 8.42 -4.44
CA THR A 47 -5.58 9.35 -5.51
C THR A 47 -5.13 10.75 -5.15
N GLY A 48 -4.63 11.51 -6.11
CA GLY A 48 -4.17 12.88 -5.88
C GLY A 48 -4.18 13.71 -7.16
N LYS A 49 -4.07 15.04 -7.01
CA LYS A 49 -3.82 15.95 -8.15
C LYS A 49 -2.36 15.90 -8.57
N THR A 50 -1.47 15.42 -7.70
CA THR A 50 -0.06 15.17 -8.01
C THR A 50 0.32 13.71 -7.70
N PRO A 51 1.39 13.18 -8.31
CA PRO A 51 1.92 11.86 -7.95
C PRO A 51 2.29 11.77 -6.46
N LYS A 52 2.76 12.88 -5.88
CA LYS A 52 3.13 12.95 -4.46
C LYS A 52 1.91 12.79 -3.55
N GLU A 53 0.82 13.51 -3.82
CA GLU A 53 -0.44 13.35 -3.07
C GLU A 53 -0.99 11.93 -3.19
N ALA A 54 -0.95 11.34 -4.39
CA ALA A 54 -1.38 9.96 -4.58
C ALA A 54 -0.49 8.97 -3.81
N ALA A 55 0.82 9.26 -3.70
CA ALA A 55 1.79 8.46 -2.94
C ALA A 55 1.59 8.58 -1.42
N GLU A 56 1.28 9.77 -0.91
CA GLU A 56 0.93 9.98 0.50
C GLU A 56 -0.38 9.26 0.84
N MET A 57 -1.40 9.37 -0.01
CA MET A 57 -2.67 8.70 0.22
C MET A 57 -2.55 7.18 0.20
N ILE A 58 -1.76 6.59 -0.71
CA ILE A 58 -1.54 5.13 -0.69
C ILE A 58 -0.67 4.70 0.50
N LYS A 59 0.25 5.54 0.99
CA LYS A 59 0.98 5.29 2.24
C LYS A 59 0.01 5.15 3.41
N GLU A 60 -0.93 6.08 3.57
CA GLU A 60 -1.95 6.02 4.63
C GLU A 60 -2.83 4.77 4.50
N GLN A 61 -3.27 4.44 3.28
CA GLN A 61 -4.05 3.22 3.02
C GLN A 61 -3.27 1.96 3.39
N PHE A 62 -1.96 1.92 3.11
CA PHE A 62 -1.08 0.82 3.50
C PHE A 62 -1.00 0.71 5.03
N ILE A 63 -0.75 1.81 5.75
CA ILE A 63 -0.63 1.81 7.22
C ILE A 63 -1.94 1.34 7.85
N ASN A 64 -3.08 1.89 7.41
CA ASN A 64 -4.40 1.52 7.94
C ASN A 64 -4.71 0.04 7.71
N LEU A 65 -4.42 -0.47 6.51
CA LEU A 65 -4.59 -1.88 6.20
C LEU A 65 -3.65 -2.75 7.05
N ALA A 66 -2.38 -2.37 7.16
CA ALA A 66 -1.39 -3.12 7.91
C ALA A 66 -1.79 -3.19 9.38
N ASN A 67 -2.18 -2.08 10.00
CA ASN A 67 -2.64 -2.05 11.37
C ASN A 67 -3.92 -2.88 11.59
N ASP A 68 -4.93 -2.77 10.72
CA ASP A 68 -6.17 -3.55 10.84
C ASP A 68 -5.90 -5.07 10.75
N VAL A 69 -5.15 -5.50 9.73
CA VAL A 69 -4.91 -6.92 9.49
C VAL A 69 -3.93 -7.49 10.53
N MET A 70 -2.91 -6.74 10.93
CA MET A 70 -1.98 -7.16 11.99
C MET A 70 -2.67 -7.23 13.35
N TYR A 71 -3.54 -6.27 13.68
CA TYR A 71 -4.36 -6.34 14.88
C TYR A 71 -5.27 -7.58 14.85
N LYS A 72 -6.04 -7.77 13.77
CA LYS A 72 -6.90 -8.96 13.60
C LYS A 72 -6.11 -10.26 13.71
N SER A 73 -4.89 -10.31 13.17
CA SER A 73 -4.05 -11.51 13.24
C SER A 73 -3.74 -11.98 14.67
N LYS A 74 -3.75 -11.06 15.64
CA LYS A 74 -3.49 -11.35 17.06
C LYS A 74 -4.75 -11.79 17.82
N TYR A 75 -5.94 -11.35 17.38
CA TYR A 75 -7.18 -11.48 18.15
C TYR A 75 -8.28 -12.29 17.47
N ALA A 76 -8.14 -12.60 16.17
CA ALA A 76 -9.17 -13.29 15.39
C ALA A 76 -8.57 -14.18 14.29
N PRO A 77 -9.27 -15.25 13.88
CA PRO A 77 -8.86 -16.06 12.74
C PRO A 77 -8.97 -15.26 11.44
N LEU A 78 -7.85 -15.15 10.71
CA LEU A 78 -7.80 -14.47 9.41
C LEU A 78 -8.39 -15.33 8.29
N SER A 79 -9.09 -14.67 7.37
CA SER A 79 -9.48 -15.24 6.08
C SER A 79 -8.24 -15.51 5.21
N GLU A 80 -8.38 -16.36 4.18
CA GLU A 80 -7.27 -16.67 3.27
C GLU A 80 -6.72 -15.41 2.57
N ARG A 81 -7.60 -14.47 2.23
CA ARG A 81 -7.22 -13.18 1.64
C ARG A 81 -6.41 -12.32 2.63
N GLU A 82 -6.83 -12.25 3.88
CA GLU A 82 -6.11 -11.49 4.91
C GLU A 82 -4.75 -12.12 5.22
N ARG A 83 -4.65 -13.46 5.30
CA ARG A 83 -3.35 -14.14 5.49
C ARG A 83 -2.37 -13.84 4.36
N LYS A 84 -2.85 -13.80 3.11
CA LYS A 84 -2.03 -13.38 1.96
C LYS A 84 -1.54 -11.94 2.15
N LYS A 85 -2.42 -11.01 2.55
CA LYS A 85 -2.02 -9.63 2.84
C LYS A 85 -0.98 -9.54 3.96
N VAL A 86 -1.15 -10.28 5.07
CA VAL A 86 -0.15 -10.34 6.16
C VAL A 86 1.20 -10.82 5.64
N SER A 87 1.23 -11.91 4.87
CA SER A 87 2.47 -12.45 4.33
C SER A 87 3.19 -11.44 3.44
N ILE A 88 2.44 -10.69 2.63
CA ILE A 88 2.99 -9.62 1.78
C ILE A 88 3.53 -8.48 2.64
N ILE A 89 2.76 -8.00 3.63
CA ILE A 89 3.18 -6.94 4.56
C ILE A 89 4.47 -7.36 5.30
N GLN A 90 4.53 -8.57 5.86
CA GLN A 90 5.72 -9.11 6.53
C GLN A 90 6.93 -9.29 5.59
N SER A 91 6.70 -9.46 4.28
CA SER A 91 7.79 -9.54 3.30
C SER A 91 8.36 -8.17 2.92
N ILE A 92 7.58 -7.10 3.12
CA ILE A 92 7.91 -5.72 2.74
C ILE A 92 8.39 -4.94 3.97
N CYS A 93 7.81 -5.20 5.14
CA CYS A 93 8.04 -4.49 6.38
C CYS A 93 8.36 -5.43 7.54
N ASP A 94 9.27 -5.00 8.41
CA ASP A 94 9.31 -5.51 9.78
C ASP A 94 8.33 -4.72 10.64
N ILE A 95 7.60 -5.45 11.48
CA ILE A 95 6.84 -4.86 12.57
C ILE A 95 7.81 -4.73 13.75
N ILE A 96 7.95 -3.51 14.30
CA ILE A 96 8.81 -3.21 15.45
C ILE A 96 8.04 -3.42 16.75
#